data_AF-A0A7J7V2S1-F1
#
_entry.id   AF-A0A7J7V2S1-F1
#
_cell.length_a   1.000
_cell.length_b   1.000
_cell.length_c   1.000
_cell.angle_alpha   90.00
_cell.angle_beta   90.00
_cell.angle_gamma   90.00
#
_symmetry.space_group_name_H-M   'P 1'
#
loop_
_entity.id
_entity.type
_entity.pdbx_description
1 polymer ?
#
loop_
_entity_poly.entity_id
_entity_poly.type
_entity_poly.pdbx_seq_one_letter_code
_entity_poly.pdbx_strand_id
1 'polypeptide(L)'
;MEYLAICDECYITEMEKLLNEKGEFTIETEGKTFQLTGDMVNVKRFQKTLYVEEVVPNVIEPSFGLGRIMYTVFEHTFHVREGDEQRTFFSFPAVVAPFKCSVLPLSQNQEFMPFVRELSEALTRNGVSHKVDDSSGSIGRRYARTDEIGVAFGITIDFDTVNKTPHTATLRDRDSMRQIRAEVSELPSVVRDLANGSLSWADVEARYPLFEGQETGKKETVEE
;
A
#
# COMPACT_ATOMS: atom_id res chain seq x y z
N MET A 1 -53.71 7.13 21.29
CA MET A 1 -53.41 5.69 21.09
C MET A 1 -52.03 5.34 21.60
N GLU A 2 -51.00 6.18 21.39
CA GLU A 2 -49.63 5.93 21.89
C GLU A 2 -49.55 5.71 23.42
N TYR A 3 -50.34 6.44 24.21
CA TYR A 3 -50.37 6.25 25.67
C TYR A 3 -50.69 4.81 26.09
N LEU A 4 -51.73 4.21 25.50
CA LEU A 4 -52.15 2.83 25.78
C LEU A 4 -51.13 1.79 25.28
N ALA A 5 -50.28 2.13 24.30
CA ALA A 5 -49.26 1.24 23.77
C ALA A 5 -48.00 1.16 24.64
N ILE A 6 -47.83 2.10 25.57
CA ILE A 6 -46.68 2.21 26.48
C ILE A 6 -47.04 1.71 27.90
N CYS A 7 -48.34 1.55 28.19
CA CYS A 7 -48.81 1.01 29.47
C CYS A 7 -48.28 -0.40 29.72
N ASP A 8 -47.96 -0.68 30.98
CA ASP A 8 -47.50 -2.00 31.40
C ASP A 8 -48.66 -3.01 31.46
N GLU A 9 -48.29 -4.29 31.51
CA GLU A 9 -49.25 -5.40 31.51
C GLU A 9 -50.17 -5.37 32.74
N CYS A 10 -49.66 -4.88 33.87
CA CYS A 10 -50.41 -4.73 35.12
C CYS A 10 -51.54 -3.70 34.96
N TYR A 11 -51.23 -2.51 34.43
CA TYR A 11 -52.21 -1.45 34.19
C TYR A 11 -53.30 -1.89 33.20
N ILE A 12 -52.92 -2.54 32.10
CA ILE A 12 -53.89 -3.02 31.10
C ILE A 12 -54.86 -4.03 31.72
N THR A 13 -54.37 -4.91 32.60
CA THR A 13 -55.19 -5.92 33.27
C THR A 13 -56.18 -5.31 34.27
N GLU A 14 -55.79 -4.25 34.97
CA GLU A 14 -56.66 -3.53 35.91
C GLU A 14 -57.76 -2.72 35.18
N MET A 15 -57.39 -2.04 34.09
CA MET A 15 -58.35 -1.31 33.27
C MET A 15 -59.35 -2.23 32.56
N GLU A 16 -58.91 -3.41 32.12
CA GLU A 16 -59.82 -4.43 31.57
C GLU A 16 -60.82 -4.95 32.62
N LYS A 17 -60.40 -5.13 33.87
CA LYS A 17 -61.34 -5.44 34.96
C LYS A 17 -62.37 -4.35 35.16
N LEU A 18 -61.94 -3.08 35.20
CA LEU A 18 -62.85 -1.93 35.33
C LEU A 18 -63.82 -1.84 34.16
N LEU A 19 -63.34 -2.09 32.94
CA LEU A 19 -64.17 -2.15 31.74
C LEU A 19 -65.21 -3.28 31.81
N ASN A 20 -64.85 -4.45 32.35
CA ASN A 20 -65.76 -5.59 32.50
C ASN A 20 -66.76 -5.42 33.67
N GLU A 21 -66.35 -4.77 34.77
CA GLU A 21 -67.19 -4.60 35.97
C GLU A 21 -68.10 -3.37 35.89
N LYS A 22 -67.60 -2.25 35.34
CA LYS A 22 -68.28 -0.95 35.33
C LYS A 22 -68.65 -0.46 33.92
N GLY A 23 -68.15 -1.10 32.87
CA GLY A 23 -68.43 -0.72 31.47
C GLY A 23 -67.57 0.45 30.95
N GLU A 24 -66.79 1.09 31.82
CA GLU A 24 -65.96 2.24 31.50
C GLU A 24 -64.72 2.31 32.40
N PHE A 25 -63.67 2.96 31.89
CA PHE A 25 -62.52 3.36 32.69
C PHE A 25 -62.01 4.73 32.23
N THR A 26 -61.32 5.45 33.13
CA THR A 26 -60.83 6.80 32.87
C THR A 26 -59.32 6.78 32.71
N ILE A 27 -58.83 7.45 31.68
CA ILE A 27 -57.40 7.71 31.47
C ILE A 27 -57.14 9.20 31.60
N GLU A 28 -56.05 9.57 32.26
CA GLU A 28 -55.54 10.94 32.27
C GLU A 28 -54.26 11.04 31.42
N THR A 29 -54.33 11.84 30.37
CA THR A 29 -53.21 12.10 29.46
C THR A 29 -53.11 13.59 29.20
N GLU A 30 -51.91 14.16 29.28
CA GLU A 30 -51.65 15.58 29.00
C GLU A 30 -52.57 16.55 29.78
N GLY A 31 -52.89 16.21 31.04
CA GLY A 31 -53.73 17.03 31.92
C GLY A 31 -55.23 17.04 31.58
N LYS A 32 -55.69 16.12 30.73
CA LYS A 32 -57.11 15.92 30.39
C LYS A 32 -57.53 14.49 30.73
N THR A 33 -58.68 14.36 31.37
CA THR A 33 -59.34 13.08 31.65
C THR A 33 -60.26 12.68 30.51
N PHE A 34 -60.08 11.45 30.03
CA PHE A 34 -60.88 10.83 28.97
C PHE A 34 -61.53 9.56 29.49
N GLN A 35 -62.84 9.41 29.27
CA GLN A 35 -63.57 8.19 29.58
C GLN A 35 -63.60 7.28 28.35
N LEU A 36 -63.22 6.02 28.54
CA LEU A 36 -63.23 4.99 27.50
C LEU A 36 -64.24 3.91 27.86
N THR A 37 -65.11 3.60 26.91
CA THR A 37 -66.14 2.58 27.03
C THR A 37 -65.76 1.32 26.25
N GLY A 38 -66.47 0.21 26.50
CA GLY A 38 -66.21 -1.08 25.85
C GLY A 38 -66.31 -1.08 24.32
N ASP A 39 -67.03 -0.11 23.75
CA ASP A 39 -67.17 0.03 22.30
C ASP A 39 -65.94 0.71 21.65
N MET A 40 -65.11 1.39 22.44
CA MET A 40 -63.95 2.16 21.97
C MET A 40 -62.64 1.38 22.05
N VAL A 41 -62.55 0.38 22.94
CA VAL A 41 -61.33 -0.38 23.21
C VAL A 41 -61.66 -1.86 23.37
N ASN A 42 -60.93 -2.70 22.64
CA ASN A 42 -61.05 -4.15 22.75
C ASN A 42 -59.69 -4.75 23.15
N VAL A 43 -59.66 -5.46 24.27
CA VAL A 43 -58.47 -6.13 24.77
C VAL A 43 -58.45 -7.57 24.26
N LYS A 44 -57.41 -7.94 23.51
CA LYS A 44 -57.23 -9.28 22.97
C LYS A 44 -55.90 -9.86 23.42
N ARG A 45 -55.95 -10.98 24.15
CA ARG A 45 -54.78 -11.80 24.46
C ARG A 45 -54.66 -12.91 23.42
N PHE A 46 -53.47 -13.07 22.85
CA PHE A 46 -53.17 -14.14 21.90
C PHE A 46 -51.78 -14.71 22.15
N GLN A 47 -51.62 -16.01 21.89
CA GLN A 47 -50.31 -16.63 21.88
C GLN A 47 -49.72 -16.50 20.47
N LYS A 48 -48.49 -15.99 20.38
CA LYS A 48 -47.74 -15.90 19.11
C LYS A 48 -46.43 -16.67 19.26
N THR A 49 -46.30 -17.75 18.50
CA THR A 49 -45.02 -18.48 18.40
C THR A 49 -44.08 -17.69 17.50
N LEU A 50 -42.93 -17.29 18.02
CA LEU A 50 -41.85 -16.68 17.25
C LEU A 50 -40.84 -17.77 16.87
N TYR A 51 -40.67 -18.02 15.58
CA TYR A 51 -39.75 -19.05 15.07
C TYR A 51 -38.33 -18.55 14.88
N VAL A 52 -38.16 -17.23 14.76
CA VAL A 52 -36.88 -16.57 14.48
C VAL A 52 -36.79 -15.28 15.28
N GLU A 53 -35.56 -14.90 15.61
CA GLU A 53 -35.23 -13.58 16.12
C GLU A 53 -34.66 -12.71 14.99
N GLU A 54 -35.03 -11.44 15.00
CA GLU A 54 -34.44 -10.44 14.13
C GLU A 54 -33.26 -9.81 14.86
N VAL A 55 -32.05 -10.01 14.35
CA VAL A 55 -30.83 -9.43 14.91
C VAL A 55 -30.42 -8.25 14.04
N VAL A 56 -30.22 -7.10 14.66
CA VAL A 56 -29.63 -5.92 14.01
C VAL A 56 -28.11 -5.95 14.25
N PRO A 57 -27.28 -6.29 13.23
CA PRO A 57 -25.84 -6.43 13.44
C PRO A 57 -25.18 -5.07 13.70
N ASN A 58 -24.26 -5.03 14.67
CA ASN A 58 -23.38 -3.88 14.85
C ASN A 58 -22.33 -3.83 13.75
N VAL A 59 -22.08 -2.64 13.20
CA VAL A 59 -21.12 -2.42 12.11
C VAL A 59 -19.86 -1.75 12.67
N ILE A 60 -18.70 -2.35 12.38
CA ILE A 60 -17.38 -1.74 12.61
C ILE A 60 -16.81 -1.37 11.25
N GLU A 61 -16.61 -0.06 11.03
CA GLU A 61 -16.12 0.46 9.75
C GLU A 61 -14.70 1.03 9.92
N PRO A 62 -13.65 0.27 9.56
CA PRO A 62 -12.31 0.83 9.46
C PRO A 62 -12.19 1.67 8.18
N SER A 63 -12.01 2.98 8.35
CA SER A 63 -11.87 3.94 7.25
C SER A 63 -10.44 4.44 7.13
N PHE A 64 -9.80 4.20 5.97
CA PHE A 64 -8.39 4.53 5.73
C PHE A 64 -8.25 5.68 4.73
N GLY A 65 -7.74 6.82 5.20
CA GLY A 65 -7.46 7.99 4.36
C GLY A 65 -6.13 7.83 3.60
N LEU A 66 -6.15 7.20 2.42
CA LEU A 66 -4.94 6.91 1.63
C LEU A 66 -4.08 8.15 1.33
N GLY A 67 -4.69 9.31 1.09
CA GLY A 67 -3.95 10.55 0.86
C GLY A 67 -3.14 11.00 2.08
N ARG A 68 -3.70 10.87 3.30
CA ARG A 68 -2.98 11.18 4.54
C ARG A 68 -1.90 10.16 4.82
N ILE A 69 -2.17 8.87 4.60
CA ILE A 69 -1.18 7.80 4.76
C ILE A 69 0.01 8.05 3.82
N MET A 70 -0.24 8.38 2.55
CA MET A 70 0.80 8.70 1.58
C MET A 70 1.63 9.93 2.01
N TYR A 71 0.99 10.99 2.47
CA TYR A 71 1.67 12.18 2.98
C TYR A 71 2.55 11.86 4.21
N THR A 72 2.04 11.06 5.15
CA THR A 72 2.82 10.57 6.30
C THR A 72 4.04 9.77 5.84
N VAL A 73 3.88 8.91 4.83
CA VAL A 73 5.02 8.17 4.24
C VAL A 73 6.03 9.13 3.64
N PHE A 74 5.61 10.19 2.94
CA PHE A 74 6.54 11.20 2.41
C PHE A 74 7.36 11.85 3.52
N GLU A 75 6.72 12.39 4.57
CA GLU A 75 7.45 13.05 5.67
C GLU A 75 8.38 12.07 6.42
N HIS A 76 7.96 10.84 6.65
CA HIS A 76 8.75 9.85 7.39
C HIS A 76 9.92 9.26 6.60
N THR A 77 9.87 9.32 5.26
CA THR A 77 10.90 8.72 4.40
C THR A 77 11.73 9.76 3.65
N PHE A 78 11.42 11.05 3.77
CA PHE A 78 12.20 12.10 3.13
C PHE A 78 13.54 12.32 3.84
N HIS A 79 14.63 12.30 3.08
CA HIS A 79 15.98 12.56 3.57
C HIS A 79 16.79 13.40 2.59
N VAL A 80 17.83 14.03 3.11
CA VAL A 80 18.84 14.80 2.36
C VAL A 80 20.18 14.09 2.52
N ARG A 81 20.95 13.94 1.44
CA ARG A 81 22.27 13.30 1.48
C ARG A 81 23.27 14.17 2.22
N GLU A 82 24.13 13.53 3.00
CA GLU A 82 25.27 14.21 3.62
C GLU A 82 26.23 14.73 2.53
N GLY A 83 26.60 16.00 2.62
CA GLY A 83 27.55 16.66 1.72
C GLY A 83 26.96 17.32 0.47
N ASP A 84 25.67 17.11 0.16
CA ASP A 84 24.99 17.80 -0.94
C ASP A 84 23.51 18.03 -0.61
N GLU A 85 23.18 19.24 -0.16
CA GLU A 85 21.82 19.62 0.23
C GLU A 85 20.81 19.56 -0.93
N GLN A 86 21.27 19.57 -2.18
CA GLN A 86 20.41 19.45 -3.34
C GLN A 86 20.01 18.01 -3.63
N ARG A 87 20.68 17.02 -3.03
CA ARG A 87 20.41 15.60 -3.24
C ARG A 87 19.46 15.08 -2.18
N THR A 88 18.18 15.16 -2.49
CA THR A 88 17.10 14.59 -1.67
C THR A 88 16.74 13.19 -2.16
N PHE A 89 16.19 12.36 -1.27
CA PHE A 89 15.66 11.04 -1.63
C PHE A 89 14.56 10.61 -0.68
N PHE A 90 13.71 9.69 -1.14
CA PHE A 90 12.72 9.03 -0.29
C PHE A 90 13.11 7.59 0.01
N SER A 91 13.24 7.25 1.29
CA SER A 91 13.44 5.89 1.82
C SER A 91 12.18 5.02 1.73
N PHE A 92 11.49 4.99 0.58
CA PHE A 92 10.32 4.13 0.42
C PHE A 92 10.70 2.65 0.56
N PRO A 93 9.95 1.85 1.35
CA PRO A 93 10.13 0.41 1.36
C PRO A 93 9.98 -0.16 -0.05
N ALA A 94 10.83 -1.13 -0.41
CA ALA A 94 10.88 -1.67 -1.77
C ALA A 94 9.51 -2.16 -2.27
N VAL A 95 8.69 -2.73 -1.38
CA VAL A 95 7.32 -3.18 -1.66
C VAL A 95 6.38 -2.09 -2.17
N VAL A 96 6.55 -0.83 -1.73
CA VAL A 96 5.69 0.31 -2.11
C VAL A 96 6.40 1.38 -2.95
N ALA A 97 7.71 1.27 -3.16
CA ALA A 97 8.46 2.21 -4.01
C ALA A 97 7.83 2.33 -5.41
N PRO A 98 7.72 3.56 -5.99
CA PRO A 98 7.05 3.78 -7.28
C PRO A 98 7.64 2.95 -8.42
N PHE A 99 8.97 2.91 -8.49
CA PHE A 99 9.73 2.02 -9.36
C PHE A 99 10.68 1.21 -8.49
N LYS A 100 10.77 -0.09 -8.80
CA LYS A 100 11.63 -1.00 -8.06
C LYS A 100 13.07 -0.88 -8.52
N CYS A 101 13.26 -0.64 -9.82
CA CYS A 101 14.58 -0.57 -10.44
C CYS A 101 14.73 0.63 -11.37
N SER A 102 15.91 1.24 -11.41
CA SER A 102 16.37 2.03 -12.55
C SER A 102 17.40 1.24 -13.36
N VAL A 103 17.42 1.43 -14.68
CA VAL A 103 18.45 0.85 -15.57
C VAL A 103 19.24 2.00 -16.18
N LEU A 104 20.55 2.01 -15.92
CA LEU A 104 21.41 3.15 -16.13
C LEU A 104 22.69 2.72 -16.89
N PRO A 105 22.86 3.06 -18.17
CA PRO A 105 24.15 2.86 -18.83
C PRO A 105 25.20 3.82 -18.26
N LEU A 106 26.47 3.47 -18.10
CA LEU A 106 27.46 4.37 -17.46
C LEU A 106 27.64 5.69 -18.23
N SER A 107 27.51 5.64 -19.56
CA SER A 107 27.56 6.79 -20.47
C SER A 107 26.60 6.57 -21.65
N GLN A 108 26.61 7.47 -22.63
CA GLN A 108 25.82 7.36 -23.86
C GLN A 108 26.48 6.49 -24.94
N ASN A 109 27.45 5.65 -24.57
CA ASN A 109 28.07 4.73 -25.53
C ASN A 109 27.03 3.74 -26.07
N GLN A 110 26.99 3.58 -27.40
CA GLN A 110 26.03 2.69 -28.06
C GLN A 110 26.23 1.22 -27.69
N GLU A 111 27.44 0.84 -27.28
CA GLU A 111 27.76 -0.52 -26.82
C GLU A 111 26.95 -0.96 -25.59
N PHE A 112 26.43 -0.01 -24.80
CA PHE A 112 25.60 -0.33 -23.62
C PHE A 112 24.13 -0.59 -23.98
N MET A 113 23.65 -0.05 -25.10
CA MET A 113 22.22 -0.08 -25.44
C MET A 113 21.63 -1.48 -25.63
N PRO A 114 22.35 -2.48 -26.19
CA PRO A 114 21.86 -3.86 -26.22
C PRO A 114 21.56 -4.40 -24.83
N PHE A 115 22.48 -4.22 -23.87
CA PHE A 115 22.30 -4.68 -22.48
C PHE A 115 21.19 -3.92 -21.76
N VAL A 116 21.03 -2.62 -22.02
CA VAL A 116 19.92 -1.82 -21.47
C VAL A 116 18.56 -2.39 -21.90
N ARG A 117 18.41 -2.69 -23.20
CA ARG A 117 17.17 -3.23 -23.76
C ARG A 117 16.90 -4.63 -23.20
N GLU A 118 17.91 -5.50 -23.20
CA GLU A 118 17.79 -6.86 -22.67
C GLU A 118 17.35 -6.86 -21.19
N LEU A 119 17.98 -6.04 -20.35
CA LEU A 119 17.62 -5.90 -18.94
C LEU A 119 16.22 -5.34 -18.75
N SER A 120 15.84 -4.31 -19.52
CA SER A 120 14.48 -3.73 -19.46
C SER A 120 13.41 -4.76 -19.80
N GLU A 121 13.61 -5.55 -20.85
CA GLU A 121 12.69 -6.63 -21.20
C GLU A 121 12.67 -7.74 -20.14
N ALA A 122 13.84 -8.11 -19.59
CA ALA A 122 13.93 -9.13 -18.55
C ALA A 122 13.25 -8.70 -17.24
N LEU A 123 13.37 -7.42 -16.86
CA LEU A 123 12.65 -6.84 -15.73
C LEU A 123 11.13 -6.84 -15.98
N THR A 124 10.70 -6.49 -17.21
CA THR A 124 9.30 -6.56 -17.62
C THR A 124 8.74 -7.98 -17.51
N ARG A 125 9.49 -8.99 -18.01
CA ARG A 125 9.11 -10.41 -17.91
C ARG A 125 8.97 -10.90 -16.46
N ASN A 126 9.72 -10.30 -15.53
CA ASN A 126 9.64 -10.60 -14.10
C ASN A 126 8.56 -9.77 -13.35
N GLY A 127 7.79 -8.93 -14.05
CA GLY A 127 6.78 -8.07 -13.43
C GLY A 127 7.36 -6.94 -12.57
N VAL A 128 8.61 -6.56 -12.82
CA VAL A 128 9.32 -5.54 -12.04
C VAL A 128 9.14 -4.16 -12.70
N SER A 129 8.40 -3.27 -12.03
CA SER A 129 8.28 -1.86 -12.45
C SER A 129 9.65 -1.19 -12.43
N HIS A 130 10.09 -0.69 -13.59
CA HIS A 130 11.41 -0.09 -13.74
C HIS A 130 11.38 1.14 -14.65
N LYS A 131 12.45 1.95 -14.58
CA LYS A 131 12.65 3.12 -15.43
C LYS A 131 14.05 3.11 -16.03
N VAL A 132 14.13 3.23 -17.35
CA VAL A 132 15.41 3.43 -18.05
C VAL A 132 15.76 4.92 -18.03
N ASP A 133 16.99 5.26 -17.64
CA ASP A 133 17.50 6.63 -17.73
C ASP A 133 18.85 6.65 -18.48
N ASP A 134 18.73 6.84 -19.79
CA ASP A 134 19.79 6.96 -20.80
C ASP A 134 20.09 8.43 -21.18
N SER A 135 19.54 9.38 -20.41
CA SER A 135 19.70 10.81 -20.67
C SER A 135 21.14 11.30 -20.57
N SER A 136 21.40 12.46 -21.18
CA SER A 136 22.70 13.11 -21.13
C SER A 136 23.03 13.59 -19.72
N GLY A 137 24.05 12.99 -19.11
CA GLY A 137 24.51 13.37 -17.78
C GLY A 137 25.44 12.34 -17.15
N SER A 138 26.23 12.77 -16.17
CA SER A 138 27.03 11.84 -15.39
C SER A 138 26.14 10.82 -14.66
N ILE A 139 26.69 9.65 -14.36
CA ILE A 139 25.97 8.60 -13.62
C ILE A 139 25.46 9.11 -12.26
N GLY A 140 26.23 9.98 -11.59
CA GLY A 140 25.81 10.60 -10.33
C GLY A 140 24.57 11.49 -10.45
N ARG A 141 24.42 12.25 -11.55
CA ARG A 141 23.21 13.07 -11.79
C ARG A 141 21.99 12.21 -12.12
N ARG A 142 22.19 11.06 -12.75
CA ARG A 142 21.11 10.10 -13.00
C ARG A 142 20.67 9.41 -11.73
N TYR A 143 21.63 9.00 -10.88
CA TYR A 143 21.32 8.52 -9.54
C TYR A 143 20.57 9.56 -8.70
N ALA A 144 20.98 10.83 -8.74
CA ALA A 144 20.27 11.89 -8.01
C ALA A 144 18.79 11.95 -8.43
N ARG A 145 18.49 11.94 -9.73
CA ARG A 145 17.11 11.95 -10.25
C ARG A 145 16.30 10.69 -9.88
N THR A 146 16.93 9.52 -9.87
CA THR A 146 16.24 8.29 -9.50
C THR A 146 16.02 8.19 -7.99
N ASP A 147 17.00 8.63 -7.19
CA ASP A 147 16.90 8.67 -5.73
C ASP A 147 15.82 9.69 -5.30
N GLU A 148 15.72 10.84 -5.98
CA GLU A 148 14.74 11.90 -5.71
C GLU A 148 13.27 11.43 -5.82
N ILE A 149 12.98 10.49 -6.73
CA ILE A 149 11.65 9.88 -6.86
C ILE A 149 11.51 8.56 -6.06
N GLY A 150 12.51 8.21 -5.26
CA GLY A 150 12.50 7.06 -4.38
C GLY A 150 12.59 5.70 -5.08
N VAL A 151 13.24 5.61 -6.25
CA VAL A 151 13.52 4.30 -6.88
C VAL A 151 14.36 3.46 -5.92
N ALA A 152 13.92 2.23 -5.63
CA ALA A 152 14.53 1.41 -4.58
C ALA A 152 15.94 0.91 -4.94
N PHE A 153 16.12 0.45 -6.18
CA PHE A 153 17.40 -0.11 -6.66
C PHE A 153 17.81 0.47 -8.00
N GLY A 154 19.11 0.49 -8.29
CA GLY A 154 19.64 0.91 -9.59
C GLY A 154 20.59 -0.12 -10.16
N ILE A 155 20.38 -0.51 -11.42
CA ILE A 155 21.31 -1.34 -12.17
C ILE A 155 22.16 -0.44 -13.06
N THR A 156 23.48 -0.51 -12.90
CA THR A 156 24.42 0.20 -13.79
C THR A 156 25.15 -0.76 -14.72
N ILE A 157 25.12 -0.43 -16.00
CA ILE A 157 25.83 -1.14 -17.07
C ILE A 157 27.08 -0.34 -17.40
N ASP A 158 28.25 -0.91 -17.21
CA ASP A 158 29.54 -0.24 -17.42
C ASP A 158 30.40 -0.97 -18.45
N PHE A 159 31.65 -0.51 -18.62
CA PHE A 159 32.56 -1.12 -19.59
C PHE A 159 32.90 -2.58 -19.24
N ASP A 160 32.93 -2.95 -17.96
CA ASP A 160 33.15 -4.33 -17.56
C ASP A 160 31.97 -5.22 -18.00
N THR A 161 30.74 -4.70 -18.03
CA THR A 161 29.59 -5.43 -18.57
C THR A 161 29.81 -5.82 -20.03
N VAL A 162 30.36 -4.92 -20.85
CA VAL A 162 30.59 -5.13 -22.28
C VAL A 162 31.84 -5.96 -22.54
N ASN A 163 32.92 -5.68 -21.79
CA ASN A 163 34.25 -6.17 -22.11
C ASN A 163 34.60 -7.52 -21.46
N LYS A 164 33.90 -7.92 -20.39
CA LYS A 164 34.16 -9.17 -19.68
C LYS A 164 33.13 -10.24 -20.00
N THR A 165 33.55 -11.49 -19.84
CA THR A 165 32.69 -12.67 -19.87
C THR A 165 32.95 -13.47 -18.60
N PRO A 166 31.92 -13.79 -17.79
CA PRO A 166 30.49 -13.53 -18.00
C PRO A 166 30.11 -12.04 -17.96
N HIS A 167 28.97 -11.68 -18.57
CA HIS A 167 28.45 -10.32 -18.57
C HIS A 167 27.82 -9.99 -17.22
N THR A 168 28.45 -9.07 -16.49
CA THR A 168 27.99 -8.66 -15.15
C THR A 168 27.72 -7.16 -15.09
N ALA A 169 26.71 -6.76 -14.32
CA ALA A 169 26.37 -5.36 -14.05
C ALA A 169 26.34 -5.12 -12.54
N THR A 170 26.33 -3.85 -12.13
CA THR A 170 26.23 -3.52 -10.71
C THR A 170 24.78 -3.30 -10.30
N LEU A 171 24.42 -3.75 -9.10
CA LEU A 171 23.17 -3.44 -8.43
C LEU A 171 23.48 -2.52 -7.26
N ARG A 172 22.80 -1.39 -7.19
CA ARG A 172 22.94 -0.36 -6.16
C ARG A 172 21.69 -0.30 -5.30
N ASP A 173 21.89 -0.26 -3.98
CA ASP A 173 20.85 0.11 -3.03
C ASP A 173 20.73 1.62 -2.90
N ARG A 174 19.48 2.13 -2.88
CA ARG A 174 19.20 3.55 -2.72
C ARG A 174 19.74 4.04 -1.38
N ASP A 175 19.36 3.42 -0.27
CA ASP A 175 19.56 4.02 1.06
C ASP A 175 21.04 4.09 1.42
N SER A 176 21.73 2.95 1.35
CA SER A 176 23.15 2.83 1.68
C SER A 176 24.09 3.35 0.57
N MET A 177 23.60 3.50 -0.65
CA MET A 177 24.40 3.76 -1.86
C MET A 177 25.44 2.68 -2.20
N ARG A 178 25.46 1.56 -1.46
CA ARG A 178 26.39 0.45 -1.67
C ARG A 178 26.00 -0.34 -2.90
N GLN A 179 27.00 -1.00 -3.48
CA GLN A 179 26.86 -1.70 -4.75
C GLN A 179 27.45 -3.10 -4.65
N ILE A 180 26.76 -4.04 -5.28
CA ILE A 180 27.26 -5.39 -5.55
C ILE A 180 27.36 -5.59 -7.06
N ARG A 181 28.07 -6.64 -7.48
CA ARG A 181 28.16 -7.04 -8.89
C ARG A 181 27.62 -8.45 -9.07
N ALA A 182 26.75 -8.62 -10.06
CA ALA A 182 26.13 -9.90 -10.38
C ALA A 182 25.96 -10.05 -11.90
N GLU A 183 25.72 -11.28 -12.36
CA GLU A 183 25.44 -11.54 -13.77
C GLU A 183 24.15 -10.84 -14.22
N VAL A 184 24.17 -10.29 -15.43
CA VAL A 184 23.05 -9.55 -16.02
C VAL A 184 21.76 -10.39 -16.05
N SER A 185 21.90 -11.70 -16.25
CA SER A 185 20.79 -12.68 -16.26
C SER A 185 20.13 -12.88 -14.90
N GLU A 186 20.85 -12.71 -13.79
CA GLU A 186 20.36 -12.96 -12.43
C GLU A 186 19.67 -11.75 -11.81
N LEU A 187 20.12 -10.54 -12.18
CA LEU A 187 19.66 -9.29 -11.60
C LEU A 187 18.13 -9.11 -11.59
N PRO A 188 17.38 -9.45 -12.67
CA PRO A 188 15.92 -9.32 -12.66
C PRO A 188 15.24 -10.13 -11.56
N SER A 189 15.71 -11.36 -11.28
CA SER A 189 15.17 -12.17 -10.19
C SER A 189 15.52 -11.61 -8.81
N VAL A 190 16.75 -11.14 -8.62
CA VAL A 190 17.20 -10.54 -7.35
C VAL A 190 16.36 -9.30 -7.03
N VAL A 191 16.17 -8.42 -8.01
CA VAL A 191 15.35 -7.21 -7.84
C VAL A 191 13.89 -7.55 -7.55
N ARG A 192 13.33 -8.56 -8.21
CA ARG A 192 11.97 -9.05 -7.93
C ARG A 192 11.84 -9.53 -6.48
N ASP A 193 12.79 -10.32 -6.01
CA ASP A 193 12.72 -10.91 -4.66
C ASP A 193 12.92 -9.84 -3.56
N LEU A 194 13.79 -8.85 -3.81
CA LEU A 194 13.90 -7.63 -2.99
C LEU A 194 12.59 -6.82 -2.98
N ALA A 195 11.99 -6.59 -4.15
CA ALA A 195 10.74 -5.83 -4.30
C ALA A 195 9.55 -6.52 -3.63
N ASN A 196 9.56 -7.85 -3.55
CA ASN A 196 8.54 -8.64 -2.86
C ASN A 196 8.82 -8.79 -1.35
N GLY A 197 9.95 -8.27 -0.84
CA GLY A 197 10.36 -8.43 0.56
C GLY A 197 10.76 -9.86 0.94
N SER A 198 11.00 -10.73 -0.05
CA SER A 198 11.49 -12.11 0.18
C SER A 198 13.00 -12.17 0.41
N LEU A 199 13.71 -11.10 0.05
CA LEU A 199 15.15 -10.93 0.23
C LEU A 199 15.42 -9.54 0.83
N SER A 200 16.41 -9.41 1.71
CA SER A 200 16.88 -8.12 2.21
C SER A 200 18.19 -7.70 1.52
N TRP A 201 18.55 -6.42 1.61
CA TRP A 201 19.82 -5.95 1.07
C TRP A 201 21.04 -6.62 1.74
N ALA A 202 20.96 -6.91 3.04
CA ALA A 202 22.00 -7.64 3.75
C ALA A 202 22.21 -9.05 3.20
N ASP A 203 21.12 -9.74 2.82
CA ASP A 203 21.21 -11.06 2.19
C ASP A 203 21.88 -10.99 0.81
N VAL A 204 21.63 -9.90 0.07
CA VAL A 204 22.27 -9.67 -1.23
C VAL A 204 23.77 -9.45 -1.06
N GLU A 205 24.19 -8.60 -0.12
CA GLU A 205 25.61 -8.37 0.18
C GLU A 205 26.33 -9.64 0.65
N ALA A 206 25.62 -10.56 1.31
CA ALA A 206 26.18 -11.84 1.73
C ALA A 206 26.35 -12.84 0.58
N ARG A 207 25.58 -12.71 -0.51
CA ARG A 207 25.57 -13.65 -1.65
C ARG A 207 26.43 -13.18 -2.81
N TYR A 208 26.57 -11.87 -2.99
CA TYR A 208 27.20 -11.27 -4.17
C TYR A 208 28.43 -10.45 -3.80
N PRO A 209 29.47 -10.42 -4.65
CA PRO A 209 30.66 -9.62 -4.39
C PRO A 209 30.32 -8.13 -4.37
N LEU A 210 30.85 -7.43 -3.37
CA LEU A 210 30.80 -5.97 -3.30
C LEU A 210 31.58 -5.35 -4.47
N PHE A 211 31.07 -4.24 -4.98
CA PHE A 211 31.70 -3.52 -6.07
C PHE A 211 32.74 -2.52 -5.54
N GLU A 212 34.02 -2.75 -5.86
CA GLU A 212 35.15 -1.89 -5.45
C GLU A 212 35.59 -0.92 -6.56
N GLY A 213 35.06 -1.07 -7.79
CA GLY A 213 35.42 -0.26 -8.96
C GLY A 213 35.36 -1.08 -10.25
N GLN A 214 35.33 -0.40 -11.39
CA GLN A 214 35.45 -1.06 -12.70
C GLN A 214 36.92 -1.29 -13.04
N GLU A 215 37.24 -2.41 -13.71
CA GLU A 215 38.62 -2.72 -14.11
C GLU A 215 38.93 -2.34 -15.56
N THR A 216 37.92 -2.25 -16.42
CA THR A 216 38.06 -1.92 -17.84
C THR A 216 37.50 -0.52 -18.16
N GLY A 217 38.07 0.09 -19.20
CA GLY A 217 37.61 1.35 -19.77
C GLY A 217 37.10 1.18 -21.20
N LYS A 218 36.90 2.30 -21.89
CA LYS A 218 36.64 2.28 -23.32
C LYS A 218 37.82 1.61 -24.02
N LYS A 219 37.59 0.55 -24.80
CA LYS A 219 38.64 -0.04 -25.64
C LYS A 219 39.10 1.05 -26.62
N GLU A 220 40.39 1.37 -26.63
CA GLU A 220 40.96 2.15 -27.72
C GLU A 220 40.78 1.30 -28.98
N THR A 221 39.97 1.81 -29.92
CA THR A 221 39.93 1.27 -31.28
C THR A 221 41.34 1.40 -31.83
N VAL A 222 42.04 0.27 -31.95
CA VAL A 222 43.22 0.16 -32.80
C VAL A 222 42.73 0.46 -34.20
N GLU A 223 43.01 1.67 -34.68
CA GLU A 223 42.84 2.02 -36.09
C GLU A 223 43.80 1.15 -36.90
N GLU A 224 43.26 0.22 -37.68
CA GLU A 224 43.94 -0.40 -38.83
C GLU A 224 43.80 0.49 -40.07
#